data_AF-A0A1G9WZ67-F1
#
_entry.id   AF-A0A1G9WZ67-F1
#
_cell.length_a   1.000
_cell.length_b   1.000
_cell.length_c   1.000
_cell.angle_alpha   90.00
_cell.angle_beta   90.00
_cell.angle_gamma   90.00
#
_symmetry.space_group_name_H-M   'P 1'
#
loop_
_entity.id
_entity.type
_entity.pdbx_description
1 polymer ?
#
loop_
_entity_poly.entity_id
_entity_poly.type
_entity_poly.pdbx_seq_one_letter_code
_entity_poly.pdbx_strand_id
1 'polypeptide(L)'
;MRIFLVTALLVITLSIIFLVALNTDGMNEQQTYRECNKKNETISKSHQHYLLQFGWHIKSKCNTSKEVVDYYPELISTLQSGGLNLEPYNKKGKEATITTYTLKEEQQNGDKLSATIYEIDGKLIGGYGTLENWDPGIFSLSEKERLIEQGNIMGKNP
;
A
#
# COMPACT_ATOMS: atom_id res chain seq x y z
N MET A 1 85.67 1.25 18.28
CA MET A 1 85.19 0.66 17.01
C MET A 1 84.47 -0.63 17.37
N ARG A 2 83.13 -0.64 17.29
CA ARG A 2 82.30 -1.77 17.75
C ARG A 2 82.33 -2.89 16.71
N ILE A 3 82.72 -4.07 17.17
CA ILE A 3 82.47 -5.37 16.56
C ILE A 3 81.05 -5.80 16.98
N PHE A 4 80.33 -6.50 16.09
CA PHE A 4 79.62 -7.77 16.33
C PHE A 4 78.46 -7.95 15.34
N LEU A 5 78.65 -8.99 14.54
CA LEU A 5 77.69 -9.62 13.62
C LEU A 5 76.85 -10.59 14.47
N VAL A 6 75.53 -10.41 14.53
CA VAL A 6 74.62 -11.47 15.02
C VAL A 6 73.29 -11.40 14.25
N THR A 7 72.98 -12.53 13.63
CA THR A 7 71.71 -13.00 13.07
C THR A 7 70.52 -12.88 14.04
N ALA A 8 69.31 -12.58 13.57
CA ALA A 8 68.07 -13.26 14.02
C ALA A 8 66.79 -12.71 13.36
N LEU A 9 65.87 -13.65 13.14
CA LEU A 9 64.47 -13.54 12.77
C LEU A 9 63.68 -12.40 13.46
N LEU A 10 62.76 -11.79 12.71
CA LEU A 10 61.56 -11.11 13.22
C LEU A 10 60.45 -11.31 12.15
N VAL A 11 59.49 -12.24 12.27
CA VAL A 11 58.35 -12.34 13.21
C VAL A 11 57.21 -11.36 12.84
N ILE A 12 56.15 -11.93 12.25
CA ILE A 12 54.71 -11.70 12.51
C ILE A 12 53.97 -10.57 11.76
N THR A 13 53.05 -11.05 10.89
CA THR A 13 51.64 -10.70 10.61
C THR A 13 51.15 -9.24 10.63
N LEU A 14 50.30 -8.91 9.64
CA LEU A 14 49.14 -7.99 9.60
C LEU A 14 49.13 -7.37 8.18
N SER A 15 48.06 -7.21 7.40
CA SER A 15 46.61 -7.22 7.62
C SER A 15 45.91 -7.36 6.26
N ILE A 16 44.87 -8.18 6.21
CA ILE A 16 43.53 -7.85 5.68
C ILE A 16 43.53 -6.88 4.48
N ILE A 17 43.54 -7.43 3.26
CA ILE A 17 43.03 -6.67 2.11
C ILE A 17 41.51 -6.73 2.19
N PHE A 18 40.93 -5.56 2.49
CA PHE A 18 39.52 -5.23 2.44
C PHE A 18 38.86 -5.83 1.18
N LEU A 19 37.98 -6.82 1.37
CA LEU A 19 36.91 -7.06 0.41
C LEU A 19 35.93 -5.89 0.59
N VAL A 20 35.99 -4.92 -0.32
CA VAL A 20 34.99 -3.86 -0.40
C VAL A 20 33.65 -4.52 -0.67
N ALA A 21 32.73 -4.29 0.28
CA ALA A 21 31.34 -4.67 0.21
C ALA A 21 30.70 -4.13 -1.07
N LEU A 22 30.28 -5.02 -1.96
CA LEU A 22 29.11 -4.78 -2.79
C LEU A 22 27.94 -5.41 -2.04
N ASN A 23 27.51 -4.73 -0.98
CA ASN A 23 26.14 -4.86 -0.54
C ASN A 23 25.31 -4.25 -1.68
N THR A 24 24.83 -5.09 -2.58
CA THR A 24 23.55 -4.82 -3.22
C THR A 24 22.53 -4.88 -2.09
N ASP A 25 22.37 -3.77 -1.37
CA ASP A 25 21.12 -3.46 -0.69
C ASP A 25 20.10 -3.32 -1.81
N GLY A 26 19.57 -4.47 -2.22
CA GLY A 26 18.33 -4.52 -2.96
C GLY A 26 17.36 -3.69 -2.16
N MET A 27 16.97 -2.55 -2.75
CA MET A 27 15.90 -1.72 -2.24
C MET A 27 14.75 -2.65 -1.89
N ASN A 28 14.56 -2.82 -0.58
CA ASN A 28 13.50 -3.61 -0.02
C ASN A 28 12.22 -2.84 -0.30
N GLU A 29 11.67 -3.06 -1.50
CA GLU A 29 10.31 -2.73 -1.87
C GLU A 29 9.40 -3.67 -1.06
N GLN A 30 9.37 -3.46 0.25
CA GLN A 30 8.30 -3.92 1.11
C GLN A 30 7.06 -3.08 0.80
N GLN A 31 6.55 -3.20 -0.43
CA GLN A 31 5.12 -3.09 -0.67
C GLN A 31 4.48 -4.06 0.31
N THR A 32 3.96 -3.50 1.38
CA THR A 32 3.41 -4.25 2.49
C THR A 32 2.08 -4.81 2.02
N TYR A 33 2.11 -5.91 1.28
CA TYR A 33 0.95 -6.76 1.06
C TYR A 33 0.56 -7.36 2.41
N ARG A 34 -0.13 -6.57 3.24
CA ARG A 34 -0.75 -7.08 4.47
C ARG A 34 -1.87 -8.01 4.02
N GLU A 35 -1.64 -9.31 4.12
CA GLU A 35 -2.69 -10.30 3.92
C GLU A 35 -3.91 -9.94 4.78
N CYS A 36 -5.05 -9.68 4.13
CA CYS A 36 -6.32 -9.34 4.76
C CYS A 36 -6.95 -10.57 5.45
N ASN A 37 -6.34 -11.06 6.53
CA ASN A 37 -6.73 -12.33 7.17
C ASN A 37 -7.61 -12.16 8.42
N LYS A 38 -8.12 -10.95 8.72
CA LYS A 38 -8.97 -10.73 9.90
C LYS A 38 -10.46 -10.96 9.60
N LYS A 39 -10.94 -12.18 9.86
CA LYS A 39 -12.33 -12.59 9.61
C LYS A 39 -13.40 -12.02 10.57
N ASN A 40 -13.04 -11.36 11.67
CA ASN A 40 -13.98 -11.07 12.77
C ASN A 40 -14.12 -9.58 13.16
N GLU A 41 -13.70 -8.64 12.31
CA GLU A 41 -13.90 -7.22 12.61
C GLU A 41 -15.25 -6.71 12.09
N THR A 42 -15.97 -5.96 12.94
CA THR A 42 -17.27 -5.35 12.61
C THR A 42 -17.16 -4.41 11.42
N ILE A 43 -18.02 -4.61 10.42
CA ILE A 43 -18.14 -3.73 9.26
C ILE A 43 -18.99 -2.52 9.64
N SER A 44 -18.50 -1.32 9.34
CA SER A 44 -19.25 -0.08 9.54
C SER A 44 -20.47 -0.02 8.62
N LYS A 45 -21.65 0.25 9.17
CA LYS A 45 -22.90 0.38 8.40
C LYS A 45 -22.84 1.56 7.42
N SER A 46 -22.18 2.66 7.79
CA SER A 46 -22.01 3.82 6.90
C SER A 46 -21.14 3.45 5.69
N HIS A 47 -20.05 2.71 5.91
CA HIS A 47 -19.17 2.24 4.84
C HIS A 47 -19.87 1.25 3.92
N GLN A 48 -20.64 0.33 4.50
CA GLN A 48 -21.45 -0.61 3.72
C GLN A 48 -22.45 0.15 2.85
N HIS A 49 -23.17 1.14 3.39
CA HIS A 49 -24.12 1.93 2.62
C HIS A 49 -23.43 2.72 1.50
N TYR A 50 -22.31 3.37 1.80
CA TYR A 50 -21.52 4.14 0.82
C TYR A 50 -21.05 3.27 -0.36
N LEU A 51 -20.49 2.08 -0.09
CA LEU A 51 -20.04 1.18 -1.16
C LEU A 51 -21.21 0.61 -1.98
N LEU A 52 -22.33 0.30 -1.32
CA LEU A 52 -23.54 -0.18 -1.99
C LEU A 52 -24.15 0.86 -2.93
N GLN A 53 -24.01 2.17 -2.66
CA GLN A 53 -24.46 3.23 -3.57
C GLN A 53 -23.78 3.16 -4.95
N PHE A 54 -22.55 2.61 -4.99
CA PHE A 54 -21.82 2.34 -6.23
C PHE A 54 -21.85 0.85 -6.63
N GLY A 55 -22.72 0.06 -6.00
CA GLY A 55 -22.94 -1.34 -6.30
C GLY A 55 -21.87 -2.29 -5.77
N TRP A 56 -20.91 -1.87 -4.94
CA TRP A 56 -19.86 -2.73 -4.37
C TRP A 56 -20.31 -3.42 -3.09
N HIS A 57 -19.87 -4.67 -2.90
CA HIS A 57 -20.24 -5.45 -1.71
C HIS A 57 -19.02 -5.81 -0.89
N ILE A 58 -19.06 -5.54 0.42
CA ILE A 58 -17.98 -5.91 1.33
C ILE A 58 -18.00 -7.42 1.58
N LYS A 59 -16.86 -8.08 1.36
CA LYS A 59 -16.61 -9.47 1.76
C LYS A 59 -16.08 -9.53 3.19
N SER A 60 -15.07 -8.72 3.48
CA SER A 60 -14.44 -8.64 4.80
C SER A 60 -13.71 -7.31 5.00
N LYS A 61 -13.52 -6.91 6.26
CA LYS A 61 -12.64 -5.81 6.61
C LYS A 61 -11.18 -6.29 6.61
N CYS A 62 -10.29 -5.54 5.97
CA CYS A 62 -8.87 -5.86 5.91
C CYS A 62 -8.11 -5.19 7.07
N ASN A 63 -8.19 -3.87 7.14
CA ASN A 63 -7.45 -3.07 8.12
C ASN A 63 -8.16 -1.73 8.38
N THR A 64 -7.90 -1.14 9.55
CA THR A 64 -8.10 0.29 9.80
C THR A 64 -6.79 0.89 10.30
N SER A 65 -6.33 1.97 9.67
CA SER A 65 -5.23 2.80 10.15
C SER A 65 -5.71 4.22 10.45
N LYS A 66 -4.87 4.96 11.16
CA LYS A 66 -5.00 6.39 11.39
C LYS A 66 -3.73 7.06 10.91
N GLU A 67 -3.86 8.07 10.08
CA GLU A 67 -2.74 8.73 9.43
C GLU A 67 -3.00 10.22 9.31
N VAL A 68 -1.96 11.04 9.43
CA VAL A 68 -2.06 12.47 9.17
C VAL A 68 -2.02 12.70 7.66
N VAL A 69 -3.02 13.39 7.13
CA VAL A 69 -3.08 13.76 5.70
C VAL A 69 -2.09 14.90 5.44
N ASP A 70 -0.86 14.51 5.17
CA ASP A 70 0.26 15.35 4.76
C ASP A 70 1.04 14.63 3.66
N TYR A 71 0.36 14.43 2.53
CA TYR A 71 0.86 13.64 1.41
C TYR A 71 1.50 14.54 0.35
N TYR A 72 2.51 14.01 -0.33
CA TYR A 72 3.12 14.65 -1.49
C TYR A 72 2.08 14.85 -2.62
N PRO A 73 2.22 15.91 -3.45
CA PRO A 73 1.28 16.21 -4.52
C PRO A 73 1.02 15.05 -5.49
N GLU A 74 2.02 14.23 -5.76
CA GLU A 74 1.94 13.07 -6.66
C GLU A 74 0.96 12.02 -6.14
N LEU A 75 0.97 11.76 -4.82
CA LEU A 75 0.03 10.84 -4.18
C LEU A 75 -1.38 11.44 -4.16
N ILE A 76 -1.52 12.74 -3.89
CA ILE A 76 -2.82 13.43 -3.95
C ILE A 76 -3.44 13.32 -5.35
N SER A 77 -2.65 13.56 -6.40
CA SER A 77 -3.12 13.44 -7.79
C SER A 77 -3.53 12.00 -8.13
N THR A 78 -2.79 11.01 -7.65
CA THR A 78 -3.13 9.59 -7.84
C THR A 78 -4.44 9.22 -7.13
N LEU A 79 -4.63 9.67 -5.89
CA LEU A 79 -5.88 9.42 -5.16
C LEU A 79 -7.07 10.15 -5.80
N GLN A 80 -6.84 11.34 -6.33
CA GLN A 80 -7.86 12.13 -7.02
C GLN A 80 -8.32 11.47 -8.33
N SER A 81 -7.42 10.83 -9.09
CA SER A 81 -7.84 10.03 -10.26
C SER A 81 -8.67 8.80 -9.86
N GLY A 82 -8.42 8.26 -8.66
CA GLY A 82 -9.27 7.28 -7.99
C GLY A 82 -10.56 7.84 -7.38
N GLY A 83 -10.91 9.10 -7.64
CA GLY A 83 -12.15 9.74 -7.16
C GLY A 83 -12.10 10.29 -5.74
N LEU A 84 -10.94 10.27 -5.06
CA LEU A 84 -10.77 10.79 -3.70
C LEU A 84 -10.01 12.11 -3.70
N ASN A 85 -10.70 13.22 -3.42
CA ASN A 85 -10.07 14.54 -3.31
C ASN A 85 -9.63 14.82 -1.86
N LEU A 86 -8.32 14.73 -1.59
CA LEU A 86 -7.73 15.07 -0.30
C LEU A 86 -7.10 16.48 -0.24
N GLU A 87 -7.08 17.25 -1.34
CA GLU A 87 -6.49 18.60 -1.35
C GLU A 87 -7.01 19.52 -0.23
N PRO A 88 -8.32 19.55 0.10
CA PRO A 88 -8.83 20.43 1.17
C PRO A 88 -8.30 20.09 2.56
N TYR A 89 -7.78 18.88 2.75
CA TYR A 89 -7.32 18.33 4.02
C TYR A 89 -5.80 18.24 4.10
N ASN A 90 -5.13 18.13 2.95
CA ASN A 90 -3.68 18.12 2.85
C ASN A 90 -3.08 19.40 3.45
N LYS A 91 -1.95 19.28 4.15
CA LYS A 91 -1.24 20.40 4.81
C LYS A 91 -1.95 21.04 6.02
N LYS A 92 -3.11 20.51 6.45
CA LYS A 92 -3.82 20.97 7.66
C LYS A 92 -3.59 20.08 8.89
N GLY A 93 -2.76 19.05 8.78
CA GLY A 93 -2.47 18.11 9.87
C GLY A 93 -3.70 17.34 10.35
N LYS A 94 -4.67 17.09 9.45
CA LYS A 94 -5.90 16.37 9.79
C LYS A 94 -5.62 14.87 9.84
N GLU A 95 -6.00 14.23 10.94
CA GLU A 95 -5.96 12.76 11.05
C GLU A 95 -7.15 12.17 10.28
N ALA A 96 -6.85 11.28 9.33
CA ALA A 96 -7.81 10.44 8.66
C ALA A 96 -7.84 9.06 9.31
N THR A 97 -9.05 8.53 9.53
CA THR A 97 -9.28 7.11 9.76
C THR A 97 -9.47 6.45 8.40
N ILE A 98 -8.57 5.54 8.05
CA ILE A 98 -8.52 4.90 6.74
C ILE A 98 -8.90 3.44 6.94
N THR A 99 -9.98 2.98 6.29
CA THR A 99 -10.42 1.59 6.40
C THR A 99 -10.44 0.94 5.03
N THR A 100 -9.74 -0.19 4.92
CA THR A 100 -9.67 -1.00 3.70
C THR A 100 -10.52 -2.25 3.86
N TYR A 101 -11.31 -2.54 2.83
CA TYR A 101 -12.18 -3.70 2.72
C TYR A 101 -11.78 -4.54 1.52
N THR A 102 -11.90 -5.86 1.66
CA THR A 102 -11.93 -6.76 0.50
C THR A 102 -13.36 -6.82 -0.02
N LEU A 103 -13.54 -6.71 -1.33
CA LEU A 103 -14.85 -6.76 -1.99
C LEU A 103 -15.25 -8.20 -2.32
N LYS A 104 -16.56 -8.43 -2.55
CA LYS A 104 -17.07 -9.73 -3.02
C LYS A 104 -16.87 -9.91 -4.52
N GLU A 105 -16.86 -8.80 -5.25
CA GLU A 105 -16.49 -8.77 -6.65
C GLU A 105 -15.02 -9.16 -6.82
N GLU A 106 -14.72 -9.84 -7.93
CA GLU A 106 -13.41 -10.38 -8.26
C GLU A 106 -13.04 -9.96 -9.69
N GLN A 107 -11.74 -9.84 -9.94
CA GLN A 107 -11.19 -9.62 -11.27
C GLN A 107 -11.45 -10.85 -12.15
N GLN A 108 -11.39 -10.72 -13.47
CA GLN A 108 -11.67 -11.87 -14.36
C GLN A 108 -10.69 -13.04 -14.16
N ASN A 109 -9.47 -12.77 -13.73
CA ASN A 109 -8.47 -13.77 -13.39
C ASN A 109 -8.66 -14.40 -11.99
N GLY A 110 -9.67 -13.97 -11.23
CA GLY A 110 -9.93 -14.42 -9.86
C GLY A 110 -9.20 -13.62 -8.77
N ASP A 111 -8.40 -12.61 -9.15
CA ASP A 111 -7.74 -11.74 -8.19
C ASP A 111 -8.76 -10.85 -7.46
N LYS A 112 -8.42 -10.42 -6.24
CA LYS A 112 -9.35 -9.67 -5.41
C LYS A 112 -9.40 -8.21 -5.82
N LEU A 113 -10.48 -7.58 -5.39
CA LEU A 113 -10.59 -6.13 -5.34
C LEU A 113 -10.61 -5.66 -3.89
N SER A 114 -10.07 -4.47 -3.67
CA SER A 114 -10.20 -3.78 -2.39
C SER A 114 -10.82 -2.40 -2.58
N ALA A 115 -11.48 -1.92 -1.53
CA ALA A 115 -11.93 -0.53 -1.43
C ALA A 115 -11.37 0.10 -0.16
N THR A 116 -10.82 1.31 -0.27
CA THR A 116 -10.28 2.07 0.85
C THR A 116 -11.10 3.33 1.05
N ILE A 117 -11.66 3.49 2.26
CA ILE A 117 -12.51 4.61 2.66
C ILE A 117 -11.76 5.50 3.65
N TYR A 118 -11.88 6.81 3.46
CA TYR A 118 -11.30 7.85 4.30
C TYR A 118 -12.39 8.56 5.10
N GLU A 119 -12.19 8.66 6.41
CA GLU A 119 -12.99 9.46 7.31
C GLU A 119 -12.12 10.51 8.01
N ILE A 120 -12.57 11.77 8.05
CA ILE A 120 -11.89 12.85 8.79
C ILE A 120 -12.91 13.50 9.72
N ASP A 121 -12.54 13.70 10.99
CA ASP A 121 -13.43 14.23 12.03
C ASP A 121 -14.77 13.45 12.11
N GLY A 122 -14.72 12.13 11.89
CA GLY A 122 -15.89 11.23 11.88
C GLY A 122 -16.81 11.34 10.66
N LYS A 123 -16.39 12.07 9.62
CA LYS A 123 -17.14 12.23 8.37
C LYS A 123 -16.48 11.46 7.24
N LEU A 124 -17.27 10.68 6.51
CA LEU A 124 -16.82 10.03 5.27
C LEU A 124 -16.48 11.10 4.23
N ILE A 125 -15.23 11.12 3.78
CA ILE A 125 -14.73 12.07 2.78
C ILE A 125 -14.75 11.46 1.39
N GLY A 126 -14.58 10.14 1.30
CA GLY A 126 -14.67 9.39 0.06
C GLY A 126 -13.88 8.10 0.15
N GLY A 127 -13.58 7.52 -1.01
CA GLY A 127 -12.75 6.34 -1.11
C GLY A 127 -12.43 6.00 -2.56
N TYR A 128 -11.50 5.09 -2.73
CA TYR A 128 -11.09 4.56 -4.03
C TYR A 128 -11.05 3.04 -3.97
N GLY A 129 -11.06 2.40 -5.14
CA GLY A 129 -10.86 0.98 -5.28
C GLY A 129 -9.47 0.64 -5.81
N THR A 130 -9.01 -0.59 -5.55
CA THR A 130 -7.76 -1.12 -6.11
C THR A 130 -7.94 -2.53 -6.67
N LEU A 131 -7.26 -2.78 -7.78
CA LEU A 131 -7.15 -4.06 -8.47
C LEU A 131 -5.84 -4.71 -8.00
N GLU A 132 -5.94 -5.87 -7.36
CA GLU A 132 -4.77 -6.66 -6.94
C GLU A 132 -3.91 -7.01 -8.16
N ASN A 133 -2.58 -6.95 -8.03
CA ASN A 133 -1.59 -7.23 -9.08
C ASN A 133 -1.64 -6.33 -10.33
N TRP A 134 -2.22 -5.12 -10.24
CA TRP A 134 -2.27 -4.18 -11.36
C TRP A 134 -1.65 -2.82 -11.01
N ASP A 135 -0.90 -2.21 -11.94
CA ASP A 135 -0.20 -0.93 -11.74
C ASP A 135 -0.35 0.02 -12.96
N PRO A 136 -1.00 1.20 -12.80
CA PRO A 136 -1.74 1.62 -11.61
C PRO A 136 -3.08 0.88 -11.52
N GLY A 137 -3.28 0.15 -10.42
CA GLY A 137 -4.53 -0.59 -10.17
C GLY A 137 -5.63 0.24 -9.49
N ILE A 138 -5.44 1.54 -9.30
CA ILE A 138 -6.42 2.42 -8.63
C ILE A 138 -7.58 2.78 -9.57
N PHE A 139 -8.80 2.80 -9.04
CA PHE A 139 -10.00 3.20 -9.78
C PHE A 139 -10.99 3.97 -8.90
N SER A 140 -11.87 4.74 -9.54
CA SER A 140 -12.96 5.41 -8.85
C SER A 140 -14.10 4.44 -8.57
N LEU A 141 -14.62 4.45 -7.33
CA LEU A 141 -15.71 3.56 -6.93
C LEU A 141 -16.95 3.71 -7.83
N SER A 142 -17.14 4.86 -8.49
CA SER A 142 -18.23 5.06 -9.45
C SER A 142 -18.05 4.35 -10.81
N GLU A 143 -16.90 3.74 -11.08
CA GLU A 143 -16.56 3.19 -12.40
C GLU A 143 -16.86 1.69 -12.54
N LYS A 144 -17.74 1.14 -11.71
CA LYS A 144 -18.03 -0.30 -11.69
C LYS A 144 -18.45 -0.81 -13.07
N GLU A 145 -19.39 -0.14 -13.72
CA GLU A 145 -19.89 -0.50 -15.05
C GLU A 145 -18.77 -0.47 -16.10
N ARG A 146 -17.94 0.57 -16.08
CA ARG A 146 -16.77 0.69 -16.97
C ARG A 146 -15.80 -0.48 -16.80
N LEU A 147 -15.54 -0.90 -15.57
CA LEU A 147 -14.65 -2.04 -15.28
C LEU A 147 -15.23 -3.37 -15.78
N ILE A 148 -16.56 -3.53 -15.74
CA ILE A 148 -17.23 -4.71 -16.31
C ILE A 148 -17.13 -4.69 -17.84
N GLU A 149 -17.43 -3.55 -18.47
CA GLU A 149 -17.39 -3.39 -19.93
C GLU A 149 -15.99 -3.63 -20.52
N GLN A 150 -14.94 -3.24 -19.79
CA GLN A 150 -13.56 -3.46 -20.18
C GLN A 150 -13.07 -4.90 -19.92
N GLY A 151 -13.87 -5.74 -19.25
CA GLY A 151 -13.48 -7.10 -18.89
C GLY A 151 -12.45 -7.16 -17.76
N ASN A 152 -12.34 -6.11 -16.95
CA ASN A 152 -11.40 -6.08 -15.82
C ASN A 152 -11.93 -6.85 -14.62
N ILE A 153 -13.26 -6.80 -14.41
CA ILE A 153 -13.95 -7.50 -13.33
C ILE A 153 -15.07 -8.37 -13.87
N MET A 154 -15.45 -9.38 -13.09
CA MET A 154 -16.59 -10.21 -13.44
C MET A 154 -17.88 -9.38 -13.37
N GLY A 155 -18.67 -9.43 -14.46
CA GLY A 155 -20.04 -8.91 -14.45
C GLY A 155 -20.93 -9.67 -13.47
N LYS A 156 -22.14 -9.16 -13.19
CA LYS A 156 -23.11 -9.92 -12.40
C LYS A 156 -23.27 -11.32 -13.01
N ASN A 157 -22.95 -12.37 -12.25
CA ASN A 157 -23.49 -13.68 -12.57
C ASN A 157 -25.02 -13.56 -12.46
N PRO A 158 -25.77 -13.92 -13.52
CA PRO A 158 -27.24 -13.93 -13.49
C PRO A 158 -27.79 -14.83 -12.38
#